data_AF-A0A6P5J177-F1
#
_entry.id   AF-A0A6P5J177-F1
#
_cell.length_a   1.000
_cell.length_b   1.000
_cell.length_c   1.000
_cell.angle_alpha   90.00
_cell.angle_beta   90.00
_cell.angle_gamma   90.00
#
_symmetry.space_group_name_H-M   'P 1'
#
loop_
_entity.id
_entity.type
_entity.pdbx_description
1 polymer ?
#
loop_
_entity_poly.entity_id
_entity_poly.type
_entity_poly.pdbx_seq_one_letter_code
_entity_poly.pdbx_strand_id
1 'polypeptide(L)'
;MSLNYIKNFYEGCLRPPTVIGQFHTLFFGSVRMFFLGVLGFAVYGNEALHFSCDPDKREINLFCYNQFRPITPQVFWALQLVTVLVPGAVFHLYAACKSIDQESILQRPIYTVFYILSALLRIILEVIAFWLQSHLFGFQVKSLYHCDASSLEKRLGIIRCLVPEHFEKTIFLIAMYTFTAVTVALGAAEVFEILCRRLSFLSG
;
A
#
# COMPACT_ATOMS: atom_id res chain seq x y z
N MET A 1 -21.68 23.32 16.33
CA MET A 1 -20.27 23.05 15.95
C MET A 1 -19.93 24.00 14.80
N SER A 2 -19.00 24.95 15.01
CA SER A 2 -18.73 26.06 14.08
C SER A 2 -18.06 25.58 12.79
N LEU A 3 -18.48 26.10 11.63
CA LEU A 3 -17.86 25.83 10.33
C LEU A 3 -16.35 26.11 10.33
N ASN A 4 -15.91 27.09 11.13
CA ASN A 4 -14.49 27.42 11.30
C ASN A 4 -13.71 26.30 12.00
N TYR A 5 -14.35 25.56 12.91
CA TYR A 5 -13.72 24.41 13.55
C TYR A 5 -13.49 23.26 12.56
N ILE A 6 -14.47 23.01 11.69
CA ILE A 6 -14.37 21.99 10.63
C ILE A 6 -13.29 22.38 9.61
N LYS A 7 -13.22 23.67 9.24
CA LYS A 7 -12.18 24.18 8.33
C LYS A 7 -10.77 24.00 8.91
N ASN A 8 -10.56 24.39 10.16
CA ASN A 8 -9.26 24.25 10.83
C ASN A 8 -8.87 22.77 11.00
N PHE A 9 -9.85 21.90 11.29
CA PHE A 9 -9.64 20.46 11.35
C PHE A 9 -9.26 19.86 9.98
N TYR A 10 -9.93 20.30 8.91
CA TYR A 10 -9.63 19.87 7.54
C TYR A 10 -8.24 20.33 7.10
N GLU A 11 -7.86 21.59 7.37
CA GLU A 11 -6.53 22.12 7.05
C GLU A 11 -5.42 21.38 7.83
N GLY A 12 -5.66 20.97 9.07
CA GLY A 12 -4.69 20.19 9.85
C GLY A 12 -4.49 18.74 9.37
N CYS A 13 -5.55 18.10 8.85
CA CYS A 13 -5.53 16.68 8.43
C CYS A 13 -5.24 16.46 6.94
N LEU A 14 -5.74 17.32 6.05
CA LEU A 14 -5.71 17.08 4.59
C LEU A 14 -4.73 17.95 3.82
N ARG A 15 -4.19 19.00 4.44
CA ARG A 15 -3.07 19.76 3.90
C ARG A 15 -1.86 19.51 4.78
N PRO A 16 -0.95 18.58 4.46
CA PRO A 16 0.36 18.56 5.09
C PRO A 16 1.19 19.82 4.77
N PRO A 17 2.23 20.10 5.58
CA PRO A 17 2.97 21.37 5.52
C PRO A 17 3.83 21.52 4.26
N THR A 18 4.06 20.43 3.52
CA THR A 18 4.82 20.42 2.27
C THR A 18 3.90 20.22 1.08
N VAL A 19 4.22 20.86 -0.06
CA VAL A 19 3.51 20.65 -1.33
C VAL A 19 3.67 19.19 -1.78
N ILE A 20 4.85 18.60 -1.54
CA ILE A 20 5.14 17.20 -1.84
C ILE A 20 4.22 16.27 -1.04
N GLY A 21 4.04 16.51 0.26
CA GLY A 21 3.15 15.74 1.12
C GLY A 21 1.69 15.84 0.69
N GLN A 22 1.26 17.01 0.18
CA GLN A 22 -0.10 17.22 -0.33
C GLN A 22 -0.32 16.39 -1.59
N PHE A 23 0.64 16.42 -2.52
CA PHE A 23 0.60 15.62 -3.74
C PHE A 23 0.64 14.12 -3.42
N HIS A 24 1.51 13.69 -2.51
CA HIS A 24 1.59 12.30 -2.07
C HIS A 24 0.27 11.79 -1.47
N THR A 25 -0.31 12.53 -0.52
CA THR A 25 -1.46 12.05 0.25
C THR A 25 -2.76 12.15 -0.53
N LEU A 26 -2.98 13.24 -1.27
CA LEU A 26 -4.24 13.44 -2.00
C LEU A 26 -4.24 12.73 -3.36
N PHE A 27 -3.23 12.99 -4.20
CA PHE A 27 -3.23 12.49 -5.57
C PHE A 27 -2.90 10.99 -5.63
N PHE A 28 -1.76 10.58 -5.10
CA PHE A 28 -1.37 9.15 -5.13
C PHE A 28 -2.24 8.28 -4.22
N GLY A 29 -2.68 8.81 -3.07
CA GLY A 29 -3.67 8.14 -2.23
C GLY A 29 -4.99 7.87 -2.96
N SER A 30 -5.53 8.87 -3.66
CA SER A 30 -6.76 8.75 -4.45
C SER A 30 -6.62 7.74 -5.59
N VAL A 31 -5.56 7.84 -6.38
CA VAL A 31 -5.32 6.91 -7.50
C VAL A 31 -5.17 5.48 -6.99
N ARG A 32 -4.46 5.28 -5.87
CA ARG A 32 -4.31 3.98 -5.24
C ARG A 32 -5.64 3.39 -4.77
N MET A 33 -6.53 4.22 -4.20
CA MET A 33 -7.88 3.78 -3.84
C MET A 33 -8.71 3.37 -5.05
N PHE A 34 -8.61 4.10 -6.17
CA PHE A 34 -9.27 3.73 -7.42
C PHE A 34 -8.78 2.39 -7.97
N PHE A 35 -7.45 2.20 -8.00
CA PHE A 35 -6.86 0.94 -8.45
C PHE A 35 -7.29 -0.22 -7.56
N LEU A 36 -7.32 -0.07 -6.24
CA LEU A 36 -7.72 -1.16 -5.35
C LEU A 36 -9.22 -1.46 -5.37
N GLY A 37 -10.05 -0.42 -5.39
CA GLY A 37 -11.50 -0.56 -5.34
C GLY A 37 -12.09 -1.06 -6.65
N VAL A 38 -11.82 -0.35 -7.75
CA VAL A 38 -12.48 -0.61 -9.04
C VAL A 38 -11.72 -1.68 -9.81
N LEU A 39 -10.46 -1.38 -10.14
CA LEU A 39 -9.68 -2.26 -11.01
C LEU A 39 -9.27 -3.56 -10.30
N GLY A 40 -8.94 -3.48 -9.02
CA GLY A 40 -8.61 -4.65 -8.22
C GLY A 40 -9.76 -5.65 -8.19
N PHE A 41 -10.99 -5.17 -7.96
CA PHE A 41 -12.18 -6.03 -7.96
C PHE A 41 -12.44 -6.65 -9.33
N ALA A 42 -12.27 -5.88 -10.41
CA ALA A 42 -12.40 -6.41 -11.76
C ALA A 42 -11.39 -7.53 -12.07
N VAL A 43 -10.13 -7.36 -11.67
CA VAL A 43 -9.04 -8.29 -12.02
C VAL A 43 -8.97 -9.53 -11.11
N TYR A 44 -9.24 -9.37 -9.82
CA TYR A 44 -9.03 -10.42 -8.81
C TYR A 44 -10.31 -10.93 -8.14
N GLY A 45 -11.46 -10.25 -8.30
CA GLY A 45 -12.69 -10.57 -7.57
C GLY A 45 -13.24 -11.98 -7.81
N ASN A 46 -13.02 -12.54 -9.01
CA ASN A 46 -13.50 -13.87 -9.40
C ASN A 46 -12.36 -14.88 -9.65
N GLU A 47 -11.12 -14.57 -9.24
CA GLU A 47 -9.95 -15.39 -9.57
C GLU A 47 -10.09 -16.84 -9.10
N ALA A 48 -10.59 -17.06 -7.88
CA ALA A 48 -10.76 -18.39 -7.30
C ALA A 48 -11.77 -19.26 -8.06
N LEU A 49 -12.77 -18.65 -8.72
CA LEU A 49 -13.80 -19.38 -9.46
C LEU A 49 -13.30 -19.90 -10.80
N HIS A 50 -12.43 -19.14 -11.47
CA HIS A 50 -11.87 -19.49 -12.78
C HIS A 50 -10.55 -20.27 -12.71
N PHE A 51 -10.05 -20.54 -11.50
CA PHE A 51 -8.87 -21.37 -11.28
C PHE A 51 -9.22 -22.85 -11.44
N SER A 52 -8.56 -23.53 -12.39
CA SER A 52 -8.86 -24.93 -12.72
C SER A 52 -7.57 -25.76 -12.78
N CYS A 53 -7.62 -26.97 -12.23
CA CYS A 53 -6.55 -27.94 -12.23
C CYS A 53 -6.97 -29.23 -12.95
N ASP A 54 -6.02 -30.06 -13.33
CA ASP A 54 -6.27 -31.42 -13.84
C ASP A 54 -5.89 -32.47 -12.76
N PRO A 55 -6.84 -33.28 -12.23
CA PRO A 55 -8.26 -33.36 -12.58
C PRO A 55 -9.11 -32.21 -12.02
N ASP A 56 -10.11 -31.78 -12.80
CA ASP A 56 -10.95 -30.62 -12.48
C ASP A 56 -12.01 -30.96 -11.43
N LYS A 57 -11.57 -31.00 -10.16
CA LYS A 57 -12.44 -31.18 -8.99
C LYS A 57 -12.38 -29.93 -8.11
N ARG A 58 -13.54 -29.50 -7.63
CA ARG A 58 -13.68 -28.30 -6.80
C ARG A 58 -12.79 -28.31 -5.55
N GLU A 59 -12.66 -29.45 -4.87
CA GLU A 59 -11.85 -29.59 -3.66
C GLU A 59 -10.36 -29.40 -3.94
N ILE A 60 -9.88 -29.96 -5.06
CA ILE A 60 -8.49 -29.85 -5.49
C ILE A 60 -8.19 -28.42 -5.94
N ASN A 61 -9.06 -27.82 -6.76
CA ASN A 61 -8.88 -26.45 -7.24
C ASN A 61 -8.81 -25.46 -6.07
N LEU A 62 -9.70 -25.60 -5.07
CA LEU A 62 -9.71 -24.73 -3.89
C LEU A 62 -8.47 -24.94 -3.02
N PHE A 63 -8.05 -26.18 -2.81
CA PHE A 63 -6.82 -26.50 -2.06
C PHE A 63 -5.59 -25.87 -2.73
N CYS A 64 -5.42 -26.09 -4.03
CA CYS A 64 -4.29 -25.59 -4.80
C CYS A 64 -4.30 -24.07 -4.94
N TYR A 65 -5.48 -23.46 -5.06
CA TYR A 65 -5.64 -22.01 -5.07
C TYR A 65 -5.17 -21.40 -3.74
N ASN A 66 -5.58 -21.98 -2.60
CA ASN A 66 -5.14 -21.51 -1.29
C ASN A 66 -3.62 -21.64 -1.09
N GLN A 67 -3.00 -22.67 -1.68
CA GLN A 67 -1.55 -22.83 -1.67
C GLN A 67 -0.84 -21.80 -2.59
N PHE A 68 -1.42 -21.52 -3.76
CA PHE A 68 -0.92 -20.53 -4.72
C PHE A 68 -1.03 -19.09 -4.19
N ARG A 69 -2.13 -18.77 -3.50
CA ARG A 69 -2.48 -17.44 -2.99
C ARG A 69 -3.05 -17.53 -1.57
N PRO A 70 -2.20 -17.72 -0.54
CA PRO A 70 -2.66 -17.71 0.85
C PRO A 70 -3.22 -16.34 1.25
N ILE A 71 -2.72 -15.25 0.65
CA ILE A 71 -3.26 -13.90 0.74
C ILE A 71 -3.46 -13.40 -0.68
N THR A 72 -4.66 -12.87 -1.00
CA THR A 72 -4.91 -12.28 -2.31
C THR A 72 -4.21 -10.91 -2.44
N PRO A 73 -3.75 -10.53 -3.65
CA PRO A 73 -3.09 -9.25 -3.85
C PRO A 73 -3.95 -8.05 -3.39
N GLN A 74 -5.26 -8.09 -3.63
CA GLN A 74 -6.19 -7.05 -3.17
C GLN A 74 -6.17 -6.84 -1.65
N VAL A 75 -6.23 -7.93 -0.88
CA VAL A 75 -6.19 -7.87 0.59
C VAL A 75 -4.84 -7.35 1.05
N PHE A 76 -3.75 -7.84 0.45
CA PHE A 76 -2.40 -7.36 0.77
C PHE A 76 -2.27 -5.85 0.59
N TRP A 77 -2.72 -5.31 -0.55
CA TRP A 77 -2.60 -3.88 -0.81
C TRP A 77 -3.55 -3.02 0.02
N ALA A 78 -4.71 -3.54 0.40
CA ALA A 78 -5.61 -2.88 1.34
C ALA A 78 -4.96 -2.78 2.73
N LEU A 79 -4.36 -3.86 3.22
CA LEU A 79 -3.60 -3.86 4.47
C LEU A 79 -2.41 -2.90 4.39
N GLN A 80 -1.63 -2.93 3.31
CA GLN A 80 -0.53 -2.00 3.07
C GLN A 80 -1.00 -0.55 3.16
N LEU A 81 -2.10 -0.20 2.47
CA LEU A 81 -2.63 1.15 2.49
C LEU A 81 -3.02 1.60 3.90
N VAL A 82 -3.76 0.76 4.62
CA VAL A 82 -4.17 1.08 6.00
C VAL A 82 -2.95 1.29 6.88
N THR A 83 -1.99 0.34 6.89
CA THR A 83 -0.80 0.41 7.74
C THR A 83 0.06 1.64 7.43
N VAL A 84 0.18 2.04 6.17
CA VAL A 84 0.95 3.23 5.77
C VAL A 84 0.23 4.53 6.15
N LEU A 85 -1.11 4.56 6.16
CA LEU A 85 -1.86 5.76 6.55
C LEU A 85 -1.83 6.01 8.06
N VAL A 86 -1.74 4.97 8.89
CA VAL A 86 -1.82 5.11 10.36
C VAL A 86 -0.83 6.12 10.95
N PRO A 87 0.50 6.05 10.70
CA PRO A 87 1.45 6.96 11.35
C PRO A 87 1.19 8.44 11.01
N GLY A 88 0.87 8.73 9.74
CA GLY A 88 0.55 10.08 9.29
C GLY A 88 -0.76 10.56 9.90
N ALA A 89 -1.81 9.73 9.84
CA ALA A 89 -3.12 10.05 10.40
C ALA A 89 -3.05 10.31 11.92
N VAL A 90 -2.29 9.50 12.67
CA VAL A 90 -2.08 9.70 14.12
C VAL A 90 -1.39 11.03 14.40
N PHE A 91 -0.33 11.36 13.65
CA PHE A 91 0.36 12.64 13.83
C PHE A 91 -0.55 13.84 13.51
N HIS A 92 -1.23 13.80 12.37
CA HIS A 92 -2.11 14.89 11.92
C HIS A 92 -3.34 15.04 12.83
N LEU A 93 -3.91 13.94 13.30
CA LEU A 93 -4.99 13.95 14.28
C LEU A 93 -4.51 14.53 15.61
N TYR A 94 -3.33 14.15 16.10
CA TYR A 94 -2.73 14.75 17.30
C TYR A 94 -2.55 16.26 17.14
N ALA A 95 -2.01 16.71 16.01
CA ALA A 95 -1.84 18.12 15.70
C ALA A 95 -3.19 18.86 15.66
N ALA A 96 -4.21 18.27 15.02
CA ALA A 96 -5.55 18.85 14.95
C ALA A 96 -6.24 18.91 16.31
N CYS A 97 -6.17 17.84 17.13
CA CYS A 97 -6.74 17.81 18.48
C CYS A 97 -6.11 18.84 19.41
N LYS A 98 -4.82 19.14 19.21
CA LYS A 98 -4.08 20.15 19.97
C LYS A 98 -4.08 21.53 19.31
N SER A 99 -4.86 21.70 18.23
CA SER A 99 -4.94 22.92 17.42
C SER A 99 -3.57 23.52 17.09
N ILE A 100 -2.63 22.66 16.69
CA ILE A 100 -1.27 23.05 16.31
C ILE A 100 -1.32 23.53 14.85
N ASP A 101 -0.95 24.79 14.61
CA ASP A 101 -0.85 25.34 13.26
C ASP A 101 0.27 24.66 12.46
N GLN A 102 0.06 24.46 11.17
CA GLN A 102 1.01 23.79 10.29
C GLN A 102 2.39 24.45 10.25
N GLU A 103 2.45 25.78 10.27
CA GLU A 103 3.72 26.53 10.31
C GLU A 103 4.50 26.24 11.60
N SER A 104 3.79 26.03 12.71
CA SER A 104 4.39 25.73 14.01
C SER A 104 5.03 24.33 14.07
N ILE A 105 4.58 23.40 13.23
CA ILE A 105 5.17 22.05 13.08
C ILE A 105 6.61 22.15 12.56
N LEU A 106 6.86 23.07 11.63
CA LEU A 106 8.18 23.29 11.03
C LEU A 106 9.08 24.19 11.89
N GLN A 107 8.48 25.10 12.66
CA GLN A 107 9.22 26.05 13.50
C GLN A 107 9.73 25.44 14.82
N ARG A 108 8.99 24.50 15.42
CA ARG A 108 9.34 23.91 16.72
C ARG A 108 10.06 22.56 16.55
N PRO A 109 11.28 22.40 17.07
CA PRO A 109 12.10 21.21 16.82
C PRO A 109 11.45 19.92 17.32
N ILE A 110 10.69 19.97 18.41
CA ILE A 110 9.99 18.82 18.98
C ILE A 110 8.96 18.27 17.98
N TYR A 111 8.09 19.13 17.43
CA TYR A 111 7.04 18.70 16.49
C TYR A 111 7.62 18.27 15.15
N THR A 112 8.66 18.95 14.66
CA THR A 112 9.36 18.54 13.43
C THR A 112 9.98 17.15 13.56
N VAL A 113 10.57 16.81 14.71
CA VAL A 113 11.14 15.47 14.95
C VAL A 113 10.05 14.40 14.93
N PHE A 114 8.91 14.63 15.58
CA PHE A 114 7.78 13.69 15.53
C PHE A 114 7.22 13.53 14.11
N TYR A 115 7.16 14.60 13.32
CA TYR A 115 6.75 14.52 11.92
C TYR A 115 7.73 13.72 11.07
N ILE A 116 9.04 13.98 11.21
CA ILE A 116 10.08 13.23 10.50
C ILE A 116 10.02 11.75 10.89
N LEU A 117 9.83 11.44 12.19
CA LEU A 117 9.70 10.06 12.65
C LEU A 117 8.48 9.37 12.04
N SER A 118 7.33 10.03 11.98
CA SER A 118 6.13 9.46 11.35
C SER A 118 6.30 9.26 9.85
N ALA A 119 6.97 10.19 9.16
CA ALA A 119 7.30 10.07 7.74
C ALA A 119 8.30 8.93 7.47
N LEU A 120 9.35 8.79 8.28
CA LEU A 120 10.31 7.69 8.18
C LEU A 120 9.63 6.34 8.42
N LEU A 121 8.73 6.25 9.42
CA LEU A 121 7.97 5.04 9.67
C LEU A 121 7.12 4.65 8.45
N ARG A 122 6.47 5.62 7.80
CA ARG A 122 5.73 5.39 6.55
C ARG A 122 6.61 4.83 5.43
N ILE A 123 7.79 5.43 5.22
CA ILE A 123 8.75 4.96 4.20
C ILE A 123 9.20 3.53 4.51
N ILE A 124 9.54 3.22 5.76
CA ILE A 124 9.95 1.88 6.19
C ILE A 124 8.83 0.87 5.91
N LEU A 125 7.59 1.19 6.28
CA LEU A 125 6.43 0.33 6.04
C LEU A 125 6.19 0.09 4.54
N GLU A 126 6.36 1.10 3.70
CA GLU A 126 6.25 0.93 2.24
C GLU A 126 7.37 0.09 1.65
N VAL A 127 8.61 0.25 2.12
CA VAL A 127 9.75 -0.57 1.68
C VAL A 127 9.55 -2.03 2.09
N ILE A 128 9.10 -2.28 3.32
CA ILE A 128 8.76 -3.64 3.79
C ILE A 128 7.64 -4.23 2.94
N ALA A 129 6.59 -3.46 2.65
CA ALA A 129 5.50 -3.91 1.81
C ALA A 129 5.96 -4.20 0.37
N PHE A 130 6.81 -3.36 -0.22
CA PHE A 130 7.40 -3.62 -1.53
C PHE A 130 8.18 -4.94 -1.55
N TRP A 131 9.01 -5.16 -0.53
CA TRP A 131 9.76 -6.40 -0.37
C TRP A 131 8.83 -7.62 -0.22
N LEU A 132 7.84 -7.55 0.66
CA LEU A 132 6.84 -8.61 0.86
C LEU A 132 6.06 -8.90 -0.42
N GLN A 133 5.65 -7.86 -1.15
CA GLN A 133 4.97 -7.99 -2.44
C GLN A 133 5.83 -8.78 -3.44
N SER A 134 7.12 -8.43 -3.54
CA SER A 134 8.09 -9.10 -4.42
C SER A 134 8.30 -10.58 -4.07
N HIS A 135 8.28 -10.90 -2.78
CA HIS A 135 8.46 -12.27 -2.31
C HIS A 135 7.18 -13.12 -2.49
N LEU A 136 6.00 -12.55 -2.20
CA LEU A 136 4.72 -13.27 -2.25
C LEU A 136 4.19 -13.46 -3.67
N PHE A 137 4.27 -12.41 -4.50
CA PHE A 137 3.59 -12.40 -5.81
C PHE A 137 4.57 -12.48 -6.99
N GLY A 138 5.86 -12.22 -6.76
CA GLY A 138 6.86 -12.08 -7.81
C GLY A 138 6.63 -10.83 -8.66
N PHE A 139 7.28 -10.75 -9.82
CA PHE A 139 7.13 -9.65 -10.79
C PHE A 139 6.18 -9.99 -11.94
N GLN A 140 5.85 -11.27 -12.11
CA GLN A 140 5.01 -11.74 -13.21
C GLN A 140 4.15 -12.92 -12.76
N VAL A 141 2.87 -12.88 -13.13
CA VAL A 141 1.93 -13.99 -12.92
C VAL A 141 2.09 -14.97 -14.09
N LYS A 142 2.52 -16.20 -13.78
CA LYS A 142 2.63 -17.28 -14.76
C LYS A 142 1.25 -17.88 -15.03
N SER A 143 1.01 -18.32 -16.26
CA SER A 143 -0.24 -18.98 -16.66
C SER A 143 -0.41 -20.35 -16.03
N LEU A 144 0.69 -21.01 -15.65
CA LEU A 144 0.69 -22.35 -15.07
C LEU A 144 1.25 -22.33 -13.64
N TYR A 145 0.50 -22.92 -12.71
CA TYR A 145 0.94 -23.19 -11.35
C TYR A 145 1.06 -24.69 -11.11
N HIS A 146 2.16 -25.11 -10.49
CA HIS A 146 2.39 -26.50 -10.09
C HIS A 146 2.03 -26.65 -8.62
N CYS A 147 0.97 -27.40 -8.34
CA CYS A 147 0.48 -27.63 -7.00
C CYS A 147 0.88 -29.02 -6.51
N ASP A 148 1.32 -29.12 -5.26
CA ASP A 148 1.57 -30.40 -4.60
C ASP A 148 0.32 -30.79 -3.79
N ALA A 149 -0.51 -31.64 -4.39
CA ALA A 149 -1.76 -32.10 -3.80
C ALA A 149 -1.61 -33.40 -2.99
N SER A 150 -0.38 -33.86 -2.73
CA SER A 150 -0.11 -35.12 -2.03
C SER A 150 -0.64 -35.18 -0.60
N SER A 151 -0.75 -34.03 0.05
CA SER A 151 -1.33 -33.88 1.38
C SER A 151 -2.86 -34.04 1.40
N LEU A 152 -3.53 -33.77 0.28
CA LEU A 152 -4.98 -33.93 0.13
C LEU A 152 -5.34 -35.36 -0.27
N GLU A 153 -4.65 -35.91 -1.28
CA GLU A 153 -4.85 -37.28 -1.74
C GLU A 153 -3.49 -37.90 -2.05
N LYS A 154 -3.07 -38.94 -1.30
CA LYS A 154 -1.75 -39.59 -1.45
C LYS A 154 -1.46 -40.12 -2.86
N ARG A 155 -2.49 -40.30 -3.69
CA ARG A 155 -2.37 -40.73 -5.10
C ARG A 155 -2.12 -39.56 -6.06
N LEU A 156 -2.45 -38.34 -5.66
CA LEU A 156 -2.13 -37.12 -6.41
C LEU A 156 -0.72 -36.66 -6.06
N GLY A 157 0.15 -36.55 -7.07
CA GLY A 157 1.46 -35.92 -6.93
C GLY A 157 1.39 -34.42 -7.25
N ILE A 158 2.35 -33.97 -8.06
CA ILE A 158 2.37 -32.61 -8.58
C ILE A 158 1.36 -32.50 -9.73
N ILE A 159 0.37 -31.65 -9.57
CA ILE A 159 -0.65 -31.37 -10.59
C ILE A 159 -0.45 -29.97 -11.20
N ARG A 160 -0.99 -29.80 -12.40
CA ARG A 160 -0.92 -28.55 -13.16
C ARG A 160 -2.24 -27.81 -13.03
N CYS A 161 -2.17 -26.54 -12.66
CA CYS A 161 -3.31 -25.65 -12.54
C CYS A 161 -3.13 -24.44 -13.46
N LEU A 162 -4.20 -24.02 -14.12
CA LEU A 162 -4.25 -22.87 -15.01
C LEU A 162 -4.69 -21.64 -14.23
N VAL A 163 -3.92 -20.56 -14.36
CA VAL A 163 -4.22 -19.25 -13.77
C VAL A 163 -4.90 -18.37 -14.84
N PRO A 164 -6.15 -17.91 -14.60
CA PRO A 164 -6.89 -17.10 -15.56
C PRO A 164 -6.27 -15.70 -15.73
N GLU A 165 -6.43 -15.09 -16.91
CA GLU A 165 -6.09 -13.69 -17.23
C GLU A 165 -4.71 -13.23 -16.70
N HIS A 166 -3.71 -14.10 -16.78
CA HIS A 166 -2.39 -13.87 -16.17
C HIS A 166 -1.68 -12.59 -16.68
N PHE A 167 -1.96 -12.16 -17.91
CA PHE A 167 -1.44 -10.90 -18.47
C PHE A 167 -2.04 -9.67 -17.80
N GLU A 168 -3.36 -9.61 -17.62
CA GLU A 168 -4.04 -8.50 -16.94
C GLU A 168 -3.57 -8.39 -15.49
N LYS A 169 -3.48 -9.54 -14.80
CA LYS A 169 -2.94 -9.61 -13.43
C LYS A 169 -1.50 -9.12 -13.35
N THR A 170 -0.66 -9.45 -14.33
CA THR A 170 0.73 -8.98 -14.39
C THR A 170 0.81 -7.47 -14.60
N ILE A 171 0.04 -6.89 -15.53
CA ILE A 171 0.00 -5.45 -15.76
C ILE A 171 -0.44 -4.71 -14.49
N PHE A 172 -1.50 -5.20 -13.85
CA PHE A 172 -1.99 -4.63 -12.60
C PHE A 172 -0.94 -4.69 -11.48
N LEU A 173 -0.25 -5.83 -11.35
CA LEU A 173 0.83 -6.02 -10.37
C LEU A 173 1.98 -5.03 -10.58
N ILE A 174 2.42 -4.85 -11.83
CA ILE A 174 3.48 -3.89 -12.20
C ILE A 174 3.05 -2.45 -11.92
N ALA A 175 1.79 -2.08 -12.20
CA ALA A 175 1.27 -0.77 -11.87
C ALA A 175 1.34 -0.50 -10.35
N MET A 176 0.96 -1.48 -9.52
CA MET A 176 1.03 -1.37 -8.07
C MET A 176 2.46 -1.29 -7.52
N TYR A 177 3.43 -1.99 -8.13
CA TYR A 177 4.85 -1.79 -7.82
C TYR A 177 5.31 -0.37 -8.16
N THR A 178 4.95 0.13 -9.34
CA THR A 178 5.29 1.48 -9.78
C THR A 178 4.73 2.52 -8.81
N PHE A 179 3.46 2.39 -8.40
CA PHE A 179 2.86 3.29 -7.42
C PHE A 179 3.62 3.27 -6.09
N THR A 180 3.95 2.08 -5.58
CA THR A 180 4.68 1.95 -4.32
C THR A 180 6.09 2.55 -4.41
N ALA A 181 6.80 2.38 -5.54
CA ALA A 181 8.10 3.01 -5.73
C ALA A 181 8.01 4.54 -5.78
N VAL A 182 6.99 5.08 -6.46
CA VAL A 182 6.76 6.53 -6.53
C VAL A 182 6.39 7.11 -5.16
N THR A 183 5.56 6.44 -4.37
CA THR A 183 5.20 6.89 -3.01
C THR A 183 6.40 6.87 -2.07
N VAL A 184 7.26 5.85 -2.14
CA VAL A 184 8.55 5.83 -1.41
C VAL A 184 9.43 7.01 -1.81
N ALA A 185 9.58 7.28 -3.11
CA ALA A 185 10.41 8.37 -3.60
C ALA A 185 9.88 9.75 -3.15
N LEU A 186 8.57 9.95 -3.21
CA LEU A 186 7.92 11.18 -2.74
C LEU A 186 8.05 11.34 -1.22
N GLY A 187 7.91 10.26 -0.45
CA GLY A 187 8.15 10.29 1.00
C GLY A 187 9.59 10.67 1.34
N ALA A 188 10.57 10.11 0.61
CA ALA A 188 11.98 10.49 0.77
C ALA A 188 12.23 11.96 0.38
N ALA A 189 11.61 12.43 -0.70
CA ALA A 189 11.71 13.83 -1.14
C ALA A 189 11.10 14.80 -0.12
N GLU A 190 9.97 14.44 0.50
CA GLU A 190 9.36 15.21 1.58
C GLU A 190 10.29 15.32 2.81
N VAL A 191 10.86 14.20 3.25
CA VAL A 191 11.83 14.20 4.36
C VAL A 191 13.04 15.05 4.02
N PHE A 192 13.57 14.93 2.79
CA PHE A 192 14.71 15.71 2.32
C PHE A 192 14.40 17.21 2.32
N GLU A 193 13.25 17.63 1.78
CA GLU A 193 12.83 19.03 1.78
C GLU A 193 12.78 19.62 3.21
N ILE A 194 12.21 18.87 4.15
CA ILE A 194 12.09 19.29 5.55
C ILE A 194 13.46 19.39 6.22
N LEU A 195 14.35 18.42 5.98
CA LEU A 195 15.71 18.45 6.50
C LEU A 195 16.49 19.67 5.96
N CYS A 196 16.40 19.95 4.66
CA CYS A 196 17.02 21.12 4.04
C CYS A 196 16.52 22.43 4.65
N ARG A 197 15.20 22.60 4.79
CA ARG A 197 14.62 23.79 5.43
C ARG A 197 15.10 23.95 6.88
N ARG A 198 15.20 22.86 7.63
CA ARG A 198 15.67 22.90 9.02
C ARG A 198 17.16 23.24 9.13
N LEU A 199 18.00 22.73 8.23
CA LEU A 199 19.41 23.08 8.17
C LEU A 199 19.60 24.57 7.83
N SER A 200 18.79 25.14 6.93
CA SER A 200 18.86 26.58 6.64
C SER A 200 18.51 27.46 7.84
N PHE A 201 17.58 27.04 8.70
CA PHE A 201 17.27 27.77 9.94
C PHE A 201 18.36 27.67 11.01
N LEU A 202 19.18 26.62 11.00
CA LEU A 202 20.30 26.47 11.96
C LEU A 202 21.56 27.22 11.50
N SER A 203 21.67 27.51 10.21
CA SER A 203 22.85 28.15 9.60
C SER A 203 22.76 29.68 9.50
N GLY A 204 21.62 30.29 9.84
CA GLY A 204 21.39 31.74 9.81
C GLY A 204 20.99 32.26 11.19
#